data_AF-A0A1I5QBU4-F1
#
_entry.id   AF-A0A1I5QBU4-F1
#
_cell.length_a   1.000
_cell.length_b   1.000
_cell.length_c   1.000
_cell.angle_alpha   90.00
_cell.angle_beta   90.00
_cell.angle_gamma   90.00
#
_symmetry.space_group_name_H-M   'P 1'
#
loop_
_entity.id
_entity.type
_entity.pdbx_description
1 polymer ?
#
loop_
_entity_poly.entity_id
_entity_poly.type
_entity_poly.pdbx_seq_one_letter_code
_entity_poly.pdbx_strand_id
1 'polypeptide(L)' 'MEDTITTPATIRARVLRVQCDCLLVCDCCACRRIVVHAENACCFCPGDLVCIQYSGAMTKSIPPQISATCITKLCHG' A
#
# COMPACT_ATOMS: atom_id res chain seq x y z
N MET A 1 -23.80 16.13 -9.97
CA MET A 1 -22.91 14.98 -9.73
C MET A 1 -22.02 15.42 -8.58
N GLU A 2 -22.24 14.86 -7.40
CA GLU A 2 -21.53 15.25 -6.19
C GLU A 2 -20.27 14.39 -6.14
N ASP A 3 -19.11 14.97 -6.47
CA ASP A 3 -17.81 14.36 -6.21
C ASP A 3 -17.68 14.18 -4.70
N THR A 4 -18.09 13.03 -4.18
CA THR A 4 -17.87 12.70 -2.78
C THR A 4 -16.38 12.66 -2.57
N ILE A 5 -15.85 13.71 -1.92
CA ILE A 5 -14.44 13.85 -1.57
C ILE A 5 -14.14 12.76 -0.54
N THR A 6 -13.88 11.54 -1.03
CA THR A 6 -13.50 10.42 -0.19
C THR A 6 -12.11 10.74 0.32
N THR A 7 -11.99 11.02 1.62
CA THR A 7 -10.68 11.23 2.23
C THR A 7 -9.86 9.96 2.03
N PRO A 8 -8.74 10.04 1.31
CA PRO A 8 -7.96 8.86 0.99
C PRO A 8 -7.39 8.24 2.27
N ALA A 9 -7.63 6.95 2.46
CA ALA A 9 -7.10 6.19 3.58
C ALA A 9 -5.59 5.99 3.44
N THR A 10 -4.89 5.85 4.56
CA THR A 10 -3.44 5.70 4.60
C THR A 10 -3.02 4.51 5.46
N ILE A 11 -2.04 3.74 5.00
CA ILE A 11 -1.46 2.60 5.72
C ILE A 11 0.05 2.79 5.80
N ARG A 12 0.63 2.61 7.00
CA ARG A 12 2.08 2.47 7.17
C ARG A 12 2.42 0.98 7.14
N ALA A 13 3.29 0.58 6.23
CA ALA A 13 3.59 -0.82 6.02
C ALA A 13 5.07 -1.06 5.72
N ARG A 14 5.54 -2.27 6.01
CA ARG A 14 6.86 -2.74 5.59
C ARG A 14 6.74 -3.56 4.31
N VAL A 15 7.54 -3.25 3.31
CA VAL A 15 7.61 -4.04 2.08
C VAL A 15 8.24 -5.40 2.38
N LEU A 16 7.55 -6.48 2.03
CA LEU A 16 8.03 -7.85 2.20
C LEU A 16 8.59 -8.42 0.88
N ARG A 17 7.94 -8.10 -0.24
CA ARG A 17 8.33 -8.57 -1.57
C ARG A 17 7.87 -7.58 -2.63
N VAL A 18 8.67 -7.43 -3.69
CA VAL A 18 8.41 -6.58 -4.84
C VAL A 18 8.15 -7.47 -6.06
N GLN A 19 7.17 -7.09 -6.87
CA GLN A 19 6.87 -7.65 -8.18
C GLN A 19 6.74 -6.50 -9.19
N CYS A 20 6.58 -6.80 -10.49
CA CYS A 20 6.54 -5.79 -11.55
C CYS A 20 5.53 -4.66 -11.26
N ASP A 21 4.31 -5.01 -10.87
CA ASP A 21 3.21 -4.05 -10.70
C ASP A 21 2.62 -4.04 -9.29
N CYS A 22 3.25 -4.76 -8.35
CA CYS A 22 2.69 -4.95 -7.02
C CYS A 22 3.77 -5.06 -5.93
N LEU A 23 3.38 -4.67 -4.72
CA LEU A 23 4.10 -4.93 -3.49
C LEU A 23 3.31 -5.88 -2.60
N LEU A 24 3.96 -6.87 -2.02
CA LEU A 24 3.44 -7.53 -0.82
C LEU A 24 3.99 -6.77 0.39
N VAL A 25 3.11 -6.25 1.23
CA VAL A 25 3.48 -5.47 2.41
C VAL A 25 2.86 -6.06 3.68
N CYS A 26 3.44 -5.73 4.83
CA CYS A 26 2.85 -5.97 6.16
C CYS A 26 2.41 -4.63 6.75
N ASP A 27 1.11 -4.45 7.00
CA ASP A 27 0.59 -3.31 7.75
C ASP A 27 1.15 -3.32 9.18
N CYS A 28 1.80 -2.23 9.56
CA CYS A 28 2.44 -2.09 10.87
C CYS A 28 1.43 -2.01 12.02
N CYS A 29 0.20 -1.56 11.78
CA CYS A 29 -0.82 -1.44 12.83
C CYS A 29 -1.57 -2.76 13.04
N ALA A 30 -2.09 -3.35 11.96
CA ALA A 30 -2.91 -4.55 12.04
C ALA A 30 -2.12 -5.87 11.93
N CYS A 31 -0.80 -5.81 11.71
CA CYS A 31 0.05 -6.98 11.42
C CYS A 31 -0.48 -7.85 10.28
N ARG A 32 -1.12 -7.24 9.28
CA ARG A 32 -1.79 -7.93 8.18
C ARG A 32 -1.00 -7.82 6.89
N ARG A 33 -0.91 -8.93 6.16
CA ARG A 33 -0.34 -8.95 4.80
C ARG A 33 -1.35 -8.39 3.81
N ILE A 34 -0.89 -7.50 2.94
CA ILE A 34 -1.70 -6.81 1.92
C ILE A 34 -0.93 -6.82 0.60
N VAL A 35 -1.62 -7.07 -0.52
CA VAL A 35 -1.07 -6.83 -1.85
C VAL A 35 -1.46 -5.43 -2.31
N VAL A 36 -0.48 -4.65 -2.72
CA VAL A 36 -0.64 -3.26 -3.14
C VAL A 36 -0.29 -3.16 -4.60
N HIS A 37 -1.28 -2.93 -5.45
CA HIS A 37 -1.06 -2.64 -6.87
C HIS A 37 -0.58 -1.20 -7.03
N ALA A 38 0.55 -1.02 -7.72
CA ALA A 38 1.16 0.28 -7.96
C ALA A 38 2.07 0.21 -9.19
N GLU A 39 1.90 1.14 -10.14
CA GLU A 39 2.68 1.19 -11.39
C GLU A 39 4.18 1.39 -11.12
N ASN A 40 4.54 2.00 -9.99
CA ASN A 40 5.91 2.25 -9.58
C ASN A 40 6.41 1.27 -8.50
N ALA A 41 5.83 0.06 -8.40
CA ALA A 41 6.23 -0.94 -7.42
C ALA A 41 7.73 -1.28 -7.47
N CYS A 42 8.34 -1.26 -8.67
CA CYS A 42 9.76 -1.50 -8.88
C CYS A 42 10.70 -0.47 -8.24
N CYS A 43 10.18 0.69 -7.80
CA CYS A 43 10.95 1.72 -7.10
C CYS A 43 11.20 1.39 -5.61
N PHE A 44 10.62 0.30 -5.09
CA PHE A 44 10.72 -0.10 -3.68
C PHE A 44 11.55 -1.37 -3.51
N CYS A 45 12.03 -1.60 -2.29
CA CYS A 45 12.82 -2.77 -1.92
C CYS A 45 12.19 -3.51 -0.73
N PRO A 46 12.35 -4.84 -0.61
CA PRO A 46 12.04 -5.56 0.62
C PRO A 46 12.74 -4.91 1.82
N GLY A 47 12.00 -4.68 2.90
CA GLY A 47 12.47 -4.00 4.10
C GLY A 47 12.09 -2.52 4.17
N ASP A 48 11.83 -1.85 3.03
CA ASP A 48 11.42 -0.44 3.01
C ASP A 48 10.18 -0.21 3.89
N LEU A 49 10.22 0.83 4.71
CA LEU A 49 9.04 1.32 5.40
C LEU A 49 8.36 2.35 4.49
N VAL A 50 7.09 2.12 4.18
CA VAL A 50 6.33 2.97 3.25
C VAL A 50 5.03 3.45 3.86
N CYS A 51 4.59 4.61 3.41
CA CYS A 51 3.25 5.15 3.61
C CYS A 51 2.48 4.99 2.32
N ILE A 52 1.35 4.28 2.36
CA ILE A 52 0.54 3.95 1.19
C ILE A 52 -0.80 4.66 1.33
N GLN A 53 -1.13 5.50 0.36
CA GLN A 53 -2.41 6.16 0.25
C GLN A 53 -3.29 5.44 -0.77
N TYR A 54 -4.57 5.24 -0.46
CA TYR A 54 -5.53 4.55 -1.31
C TYR A 54 -6.97 5.02 -1.03
N SER A 55 -7.94 4.56 -1.82
CA SER A 55 -9.35 5.00 -1.72
C SER A 55 -10.11 4.53 -0.48
N GLY A 56 -9.50 3.70 0.37
CA GLY A 56 -10.19 3.00 1.46
C GLY A 56 -10.83 1.67 1.03
N ALA A 57 -11.02 1.45 -0.27
CA ALA A 57 -11.54 0.19 -0.79
C ALA A 57 -10.48 -0.93 -0.75
N MET A 58 -10.88 -2.11 -0.30
CA MET A 58 -10.03 -3.30 -0.19
C MET A 58 -10.80 -4.54 -0.62
N THR A 59 -10.16 -5.46 -1.34
CA THR A 59 -10.81 -6.70 -1.79
C THR A 59 -11.04 -7.66 -0.61
N LYS A 60 -12.08 -8.51 -0.72
CA LYS A 60 -12.38 -9.56 0.28
C LYS A 60 -11.50 -10.82 0.15
N SER A 61 -10.38 -10.73 -0.57
CA SER A 61 -9.46 -11.86 -0.77
C SER A 61 -8.50 -12.04 0.41
N ILE A 62 -7.75 -13.16 0.42
CA ILE A 62 -6.73 -13.47 1.44
C ILE A 62 -5.41 -13.78 0.71
N PRO A 63 -4.36 -12.95 0.87
CA PRO A 63 -4.37 -11.63 1.51
C PRO A 63 -5.27 -10.64 0.74
N PRO A 64 -5.84 -9.63 1.42
CA PRO A 64 -6.59 -8.59 0.74
C PRO A 64 -5.69 -7.76 -0.18
N GLN A 65 -6.32 -7.09 -1.15
CA GLN A 65 -5.63 -6.29 -2.15
C GLN A 65 -6.18 -4.86 -2.19
N ILE A 66 -5.31 -3.90 -2.48
CA ILE A 66 -5.64 -2.48 -2.68
C ILE A 66 -4.91 -1.93 -3.91
N SER A 67 -5.41 -0.83 -4.45
CA SER A 67 -4.70 -0.02 -5.46
C SER A 67 -4.19 1.26 -4.82
N ALA A 68 -2.88 1.48 -4.87
CA ALA A 68 -2.29 2.68 -4.31
C ALA A 68 -2.53 3.88 -5.23
N THR A 69 -2.89 5.01 -4.63
CA THR A 69 -2.91 6.32 -5.29
C THR A 69 -1.55 7.00 -5.14
N CYS A 70 -0.88 6.80 -4.00
CA CYS A 70 0.47 7.30 -3.77
C CYS A 70 1.21 6.36 -2.80
N ILE A 71 2.52 6.18 -3.02
CA ILE A 71 3.40 5.45 -2.10
C ILE A 71 4.63 6.31 -1.83
N THR A 72 4.92 6.56 -0.56
CA THR A 72 6.08 7.34 -0.12
C THR A 72 6.97 6.49 0.78
N LYS A 73 8.27 6.44 0.49
CA LYS A 73 9.25 5.84 1.42
C LYS A 73 9.39 6.72 2.66
N LEU A 74 9.34 6.09 3.83
CA LEU A 74 9.60 6.74 5.10
C LEU A 74 11.08 6.54 5.43
N CYS A 75 11.86 7.62 5.39
CA CYS A 75 13.26 7.57 5.81
C CYS A 75 13.33 7.20 7.29
N HIS A 76 14.19 6.24 7.64
CA HIS A 76 14.69 6.13 9.00
C HIS A 76 15.74 7.24 9.15
N GLY A 77 15.42 8.26 9.96
CA GLY A 77 16.39 9.29 10.35
C GLY A 77 17.53 8.72 11.19
#